data_AF-A0A531LQR8-F1
#
_entry.id   AF-A0A531LQR8-F1
#
_cell.length_a   1.000
_cell.length_b   1.000
_cell.length_c   1.000
_cell.angle_alpha   90.00
_cell.angle_beta   90.00
_cell.angle_gamma   90.00
#
_symmetry.space_group_name_H-M   'P 1'
#
loop_
_entity.id
_entity.type
_entity.pdbx_description
1 polymer ?
#
loop_
_entity_poly.entity_id
_entity_poly.type
_entity_poly.pdbx_seq_one_letter_code
_entity_poly.pdbx_strand_id
1 'polypeptide(L)'
;MTVLAMVPLMGAVALSVDYSSMISEKQKVVNALDAANFATARRLAEGATDDQLRAYALEFFKANLGDSIDPANTTLSVTLPSSTTGGGLVKLCAALVYKPYFLPAAAMLIDKQSS
;
A
#
# COMPACT_ATOMS: atom_id res chain seq x y z
N MET A 1 39.71 8.12 -11.90
CA MET A 1 39.60 6.88 -11.10
C MET A 1 38.52 6.97 -10.03
N THR A 2 38.49 8.00 -9.18
CA THR A 2 37.45 8.18 -8.12
C THR A 2 36.02 8.33 -8.65
N VAL A 3 35.82 9.05 -9.76
CA VAL A 3 34.49 9.26 -10.37
C VAL A 3 33.88 7.96 -10.89
N LEU A 4 34.68 7.01 -11.38
CA LEU A 4 34.19 5.72 -11.90
C LEU A 4 33.64 4.82 -10.79
N ALA A 5 34.17 4.91 -9.57
CA ALA A 5 33.66 4.16 -8.42
C ALA A 5 32.42 4.82 -7.79
N MET A 6 32.23 6.13 -7.96
CA MET A 6 31.08 6.84 -7.38
C MET A 6 29.74 6.44 -8.00
N VAL A 7 29.70 6.20 -9.31
CA VAL A 7 28.46 5.83 -10.02
C VAL A 7 27.80 4.57 -9.45
N PRO A 8 28.49 3.41 -9.34
CA PRO A 8 27.88 2.21 -8.78
C PRO A 8 27.55 2.34 -7.29
N LEU A 9 28.35 3.07 -6.51
CA LEU A 9 28.07 3.30 -5.08
C LEU A 9 26.81 4.14 -4.88
N MET A 10 26.65 5.25 -5.62
CA MET A 10 25.47 6.09 -5.56
C MET A 10 24.22 5.38 -6.08
N GLY A 11 24.36 4.57 -7.14
CA GLY A 11 23.28 3.71 -7.62
C GLY A 11 22.82 2.70 -6.56
N ALA A 12 23.75 2.07 -5.83
CA ALA A 12 23.42 1.14 -4.75
C ALA A 12 22.70 1.81 -3.57
N VAL A 13 23.13 3.01 -3.18
CA VAL A 13 22.46 3.82 -2.14
C VAL A 13 21.07 4.24 -2.58
N ALA A 14 20.91 4.71 -3.82
CA ALA A 14 19.61 5.10 -4.38
C ALA A 14 18.57 3.96 -4.29
N LEU A 15 18.95 2.76 -4.73
CA LEU A 15 18.09 1.57 -4.65
C LEU A 15 17.76 1.19 -3.20
N SER A 16 18.73 1.31 -2.30
CA SER A 16 18.55 0.98 -0.88
C SER A 16 17.55 1.92 -0.20
N VAL A 17 17.62 3.22 -0.51
CA VAL A 17 16.68 4.22 0.00
C VAL A 17 15.27 3.97 -0.52
N ASP A 18 15.11 3.76 -1.83
CA ASP A 18 13.80 3.46 -2.41
C ASP A 18 13.19 2.17 -1.85
N TYR A 19 13.99 1.14 -1.64
CA TYR A 19 13.52 -0.10 -1.02
C TYR A 19 13.06 0.11 0.43
N SER A 20 13.80 0.91 1.21
CA SER A 20 13.42 1.24 2.58
C SER A 20 12.11 2.03 2.63
N SER A 21 11.95 3.01 1.74
CA SER A 21 10.72 3.79 1.58
C SER A 21 9.53 2.92 1.20
N MET A 22 9.70 2.00 0.24
CA MET A 22 8.67 1.04 -0.16
C MET A 22 8.20 0.17 1.03
N ILE A 23 9.13 -0.30 1.87
CA ILE A 23 8.77 -1.07 3.07
C ILE A 23 8.01 -0.20 4.08
N SER A 24 8.43 1.05 4.26
CA SER A 24 7.73 2.00 5.14
C SER A 24 6.29 2.23 4.69
N GLU A 25 6.06 2.48 3.39
CA GLU A 25 4.72 2.64 2.83
C GLU A 25 3.89 1.37 2.95
N LYS A 26 4.47 0.20 2.65
CA LYS A 26 3.80 -1.09 2.86
C LYS A 26 3.29 -1.24 4.30
N GLN A 27 4.12 -0.90 5.29
CA GLN A 27 3.73 -1.04 6.70
C GLN A 27 2.57 -0.08 7.06
N LYS A 28 2.57 1.13 6.52
CA LYS A 28 1.46 2.09 6.70
C LYS A 28 0.17 1.58 6.04
N VAL A 29 0.25 1.05 4.82
CA VAL A 29 -0.90 0.44 4.13
C VAL A 29 -1.45 -0.74 4.92
N VAL A 30 -0.59 -1.62 5.44
CA VAL A 30 -1.02 -2.77 6.25
C VAL A 30 -1.69 -2.31 7.54
N ASN A 31 -1.16 -1.29 8.20
CA ASN A 31 -1.79 -0.71 9.40
C ASN A 31 -3.17 -0.11 9.08
N ALA A 32 -3.28 0.65 7.98
CA ALA A 32 -4.56 1.20 7.51
C ALA A 32 -5.56 0.09 7.16
N LEU A 33 -5.08 -1.00 6.55
CA LEU A 33 -5.86 -2.16 6.18
C LEU A 33 -6.41 -2.88 7.41
N ASP A 34 -5.62 -3.04 8.47
CA ASP A 34 -6.04 -3.68 9.71
C ASP A 34 -7.08 -2.83 10.46
N ALA A 35 -6.86 -1.52 10.54
CA ALA A 35 -7.83 -0.58 11.09
C ALA A 35 -9.17 -0.64 10.32
N ALA A 36 -9.13 -0.64 8.99
CA ALA A 36 -10.31 -0.80 8.15
C ALA A 36 -10.99 -2.16 8.33
N ASN A 37 -10.22 -3.24 8.47
CA ASN A 37 -10.76 -4.57 8.70
C ASN A 37 -11.53 -4.66 10.01
N PHE A 38 -10.95 -4.19 11.11
CA PHE A 38 -11.60 -4.20 12.41
C PHE A 38 -12.88 -3.34 12.42
N ALA A 39 -12.81 -2.14 11.83
CA ALA A 39 -13.95 -1.24 11.73
C ALA A 39 -15.08 -1.85 10.88
N THR A 40 -14.73 -2.51 9.76
CA THR A 40 -15.70 -3.16 8.86
C THR A 40 -16.32 -4.40 9.53
N ALA A 41 -15.51 -5.21 10.22
CA ALA A 41 -16.00 -6.38 10.95
C ALA A 41 -17.00 -5.98 12.05
N ARG A 42 -16.73 -4.88 12.76
CA ARG A 42 -17.68 -4.32 13.73
C ARG A 42 -18.98 -3.88 13.06
N ARG A 43 -18.90 -3.14 11.95
CA ARG A 43 -20.10 -2.71 11.20
C ARG A 43 -20.89 -3.86 10.61
N LEU A 44 -20.22 -4.96 10.25
CA LEU A 44 -20.89 -6.19 9.83
C LEU A 44 -21.67 -6.82 10.99
N ALA A 45 -21.12 -6.83 12.20
CA ALA A 45 -21.82 -7.31 13.40
C ALA A 45 -23.04 -6.45 13.77
N GLU A 46 -23.04 -5.17 13.41
CA GLU A 46 -24.17 -4.25 13.55
C GLU A 46 -25.28 -4.48 12.49
N GLY A 47 -25.06 -5.36 11.50
CA GLY A 47 -26.04 -5.75 10.49
C GLY A 47 -26.13 -4.80 9.29
N ALA A 48 -25.07 -4.03 8.99
CA ALA A 48 -25.00 -3.19 7.80
C ALA A 48 -25.06 -4.03 6.50
N THR A 49 -25.55 -3.42 5.42
CA THR A 49 -25.62 -4.11 4.12
C THR A 49 -24.24 -4.21 3.45
N ASP A 50 -24.07 -5.16 2.54
CA ASP A 50 -22.81 -5.39 1.83
C ASP A 50 -22.25 -4.13 1.15
N ASP A 51 -23.12 -3.34 0.50
CA ASP A 51 -22.72 -2.11 -0.18
C ASP A 51 -22.25 -1.05 0.82
N GLN A 52 -22.92 -0.94 1.98
CA GLN A 52 -22.50 -0.03 3.06
C GLN A 52 -21.15 -0.47 3.64
N LEU A 53 -20.93 -1.76 3.80
CA LEU A 53 -19.66 -2.29 4.31
C LEU A 53 -18.50 -2.04 3.34
N ARG A 54 -18.71 -2.21 2.04
CA ARG A 54 -17.70 -1.93 1.02
C ARG A 54 -17.35 -0.44 0.99
N ALA A 55 -18.35 0.44 1.01
CA ALA A 55 -18.14 1.88 1.04
C ALA A 55 -17.41 2.31 2.32
N TYR A 56 -17.88 1.81 3.47
CA TYR A 56 -17.29 2.10 4.77
C TYR A 56 -15.84 1.61 4.86
N ALA A 57 -15.55 0.37 4.43
CA ALA A 57 -14.20 -0.18 4.39
C ALA A 57 -13.26 0.71 3.55
N LEU A 58 -13.71 1.18 2.40
CA LEU A 58 -12.94 2.01 1.49
C LEU A 58 -12.68 3.40 2.08
N GLU A 59 -13.70 4.05 2.65
CA GLU A 59 -13.56 5.35 3.30
C GLU A 59 -12.62 5.26 4.50
N PHE A 60 -12.82 4.26 5.36
CA PHE A 60 -12.01 4.06 6.56
C PHE A 60 -10.56 3.73 6.19
N PHE A 61 -10.34 2.88 5.18
CA PHE A 61 -8.99 2.59 4.67
C PHE A 61 -8.30 3.86 4.19
N LYS A 62 -8.95 4.64 3.32
CA LYS A 62 -8.39 5.88 2.77
C LYS A 62 -8.10 6.92 3.86
N ALA A 63 -8.97 7.04 4.86
CA ALA A 63 -8.76 7.94 5.99
C ALA A 63 -7.53 7.55 6.84
N ASN A 64 -7.15 6.26 6.85
CA ASN A 64 -6.02 5.75 7.64
C ASN A 64 -4.70 5.63 6.86
N LEU A 65 -4.67 5.91 5.55
CA LEU A 65 -3.44 5.89 4.74
C LEU A 65 -2.43 7.00 5.11
N GLY A 66 -2.93 8.09 5.72
CA GLY A 66 -2.16 9.29 6.06
C GLY A 66 -1.70 10.09 4.85
N ASP A 67 -1.07 11.24 5.08
CA ASP A 67 -0.71 12.18 4.00
C ASP A 67 0.45 11.72 3.10
N SER A 68 1.20 10.71 3.54
CA SER A 68 2.38 10.23 2.83
C SER A 68 2.10 9.21 1.72
N ILE A 69 0.86 8.73 1.58
CA ILE A 69 0.47 7.76 0.55
C ILE A 69 -0.70 8.36 -0.23
N ASP A 70 -0.51 8.55 -1.53
CA ASP A 70 -1.61 8.96 -2.41
C ASP A 70 -2.64 7.82 -2.53
N PRO A 71 -3.90 8.04 -2.14
CA PRO A 71 -4.95 7.04 -2.26
C PRO A 71 -5.13 6.51 -3.68
N ALA A 72 -4.80 7.31 -4.71
CA ALA A 72 -4.89 6.91 -6.11
C ALA A 72 -3.88 5.82 -6.50
N ASN A 73 -2.78 5.67 -5.76
CA ASN A 73 -1.82 4.58 -5.95
C ASN A 73 -2.20 3.30 -5.18
N THR A 74 -3.38 3.28 -4.55
CA THR A 74 -3.88 2.14 -3.79
C THR A 74 -5.21 1.64 -4.32
N THR A 75 -5.40 0.32 -4.34
CA THR A 75 -6.71 -0.29 -4.65
C THR A 75 -7.10 -1.26 -3.54
N LEU A 76 -8.29 -1.10 -2.99
CA LEU A 76 -8.83 -1.96 -1.94
C LEU A 76 -9.81 -2.99 -2.53
N SER A 77 -9.60 -4.26 -2.20
CA SER A 77 -10.50 -5.37 -2.48
C SER A 77 -11.11 -5.88 -1.18
N VAL A 78 -12.44 -5.97 -1.14
CA VAL A 78 -13.22 -6.42 0.02
C VAL A 78 -13.99 -7.68 -0.34
N THR A 79 -13.71 -8.77 0.36
CA THR A 79 -14.45 -10.02 0.30
C THR A 79 -15.29 -10.15 1.56
N LEU A 80 -16.61 -10.08 1.38
CA LEU A 80 -17.60 -10.28 2.42
C LEU A 80 -18.04 -11.76 2.46
N PRO A 81 -18.40 -12.29 3.64
CA PRO A 81 -18.86 -13.66 3.77
C PRO A 81 -20.23 -13.86 3.10
N SER A 82 -20.36 -14.90 2.29
CA SER A 82 -21.63 -15.28 1.64
C SER A 82 -22.62 -15.98 2.57
N SER A 83 -22.19 -16.36 3.77
CA SER A 83 -23.03 -16.94 4.83
C SER A 83 -22.50 -16.55 6.20
N THR A 84 -23.40 -16.12 7.09
CA THR A 84 -23.10 -15.72 8.47
C THR A 84 -23.26 -16.85 9.49
N THR A 85 -23.72 -18.03 9.07
CA THR A 85 -23.87 -19.20 9.94
C THR A 85 -22.49 -19.70 10.40
N GLY A 86 -22.17 -19.52 11.69
CA GLY A 86 -20.91 -19.97 12.29
C GLY A 86 -19.78 -18.92 12.32
N GLY A 87 -20.06 -17.67 11.94
CA GLY A 87 -19.06 -16.59 11.91
C GLY A 87 -18.39 -16.50 10.54
N GLY A 88 -18.84 -15.55 9.72
CA GLY A 88 -18.28 -15.32 8.40
C GLY A 88 -16.94 -14.58 8.45
N LEU A 89 -16.01 -14.95 7.56
CA LEU A 89 -14.72 -14.27 7.43
C LEU A 89 -14.85 -13.02 6.55
N VAL A 90 -14.42 -11.88 7.06
CA VAL A 90 -14.20 -10.66 6.27
C VAL A 90 -12.73 -10.61 5.88
N LYS A 91 -12.45 -10.42 4.59
CA LYS A 91 -11.09 -10.29 4.07
C LYS A 91 -10.96 -8.99 3.30
N LEU A 92 -10.00 -8.16 3.70
CA LEU A 92 -9.59 -6.99 2.95
C LEU A 92 -8.19 -7.21 2.40
N CYS A 93 -7.97 -6.81 1.16
CA CYS A 93 -6.66 -6.82 0.51
C CYS A 93 -6.43 -5.48 -0.16
N ALA A 94 -5.26 -4.88 0.05
CA ALA A 94 -4.85 -3.67 -0.66
C ALA A 94 -3.70 -3.99 -1.61
N ALA A 95 -3.75 -3.42 -2.82
CA ALA A 95 -2.59 -3.31 -3.69
C ALA A 95 -2.06 -1.88 -3.62
N LEU A 96 -0.75 -1.73 -3.52
CA LEU A 96 -0.03 -0.45 -3.51
C LEU A 96 0.93 -0.43 -4.70
N VAL A 97 0.85 0.63 -5.50
CA VAL A 97 1.81 0.90 -6.59
C VAL A 97 2.83 1.92 -6.06
N TYR A 98 4.00 1.43 -5.64
CA TYR A 98 5.09 2.29 -5.18
C TYR A 98 5.79 2.98 -6.35
N LYS A 99 6.04 4.29 -6.23
CA LYS A 99 6.78 5.08 -7.23
C LYS A 99 8.15 5.45 -6.66
N PRO A 100 9.24 4.81 -7.11
CA PRO A 100 10.58 5.09 -6.60
C PRO A 100 11.05 6.50 -6.97
N TYR A 101 11.71 7.18 -6.04
CA TYR A 101 12.20 8.54 -6.23
C TYR A 101 13.57 8.56 -6.91
N PHE A 102 14.46 7.63 -6.55
CA PHE A 102 15.85 7.66 -6.96
C PHE A 102 16.19 6.64 -8.05
N LEU A 103 15.37 5.61 -8.24
CA LEU A 103 15.54 4.61 -9.30
C LEU A 103 15.60 5.24 -10.71
N PRO A 104 14.74 6.20 -11.10
CA PRO A 104 14.85 6.84 -12.41
C PRO A 104 16.16 7.60 -12.61
N ALA A 105 16.61 8.32 -11.58
CA ALA A 105 17.89 9.02 -11.60
C ALA A 105 19.07 8.03 -11.69
N ALA A 106 19.01 6.93 -10.95
CA ALA A 106 20.03 5.87 -10.98
C ALA A 106 20.08 5.16 -12.34
N ALA A 107 18.93 4.94 -13.00
CA ALA A 107 18.86 4.36 -14.34
C ALA A 107 19.48 5.30 -15.39
N MET A 108 19.21 6.62 -15.31
CA MET A 108 19.82 7.60 -16.21
C MET A 108 21.35 7.64 -16.09
N LEU A 109 21.91 7.43 -14.90
CA LEU A 109 23.38 7.37 -14.69
C LEU A 109 24.07 6.22 -15.42
N ILE A 110 23.32 5.17 -15.81
CA ILE A 110 23.82 4.02 -16.57
C ILE A 110 23.22 3.96 -17.98
N ASP A 111 22.71 5.09 -18.48
CA ASP A 111 22.09 5.24 -19.80
C ASP A 111 20.90 4.29 -20.05
N LYS A 112 20.10 4.05 -19.00
CA LYS A 112 18.88 3.23 -19.05
C LYS A 112 17.64 4.05 -18.68
N GLN A 113 16.50 3.64 -19.21
CA GLN A 113 15.19 4.14 -18.78
C GLN A 113 14.55 3.17 -17.79
N SER A 114 13.93 3.72 -16.75
CA SER A 114 13.06 2.96 -15.83
C SER A 114 11.60 3.33 -16.08
N SER A 115 10.71 2.34 -16.09
CA SER A 115 9.25 2.51 -16.18
C SER A 115 8.59 2.27 -14.84
#